data_AF-A0A427BG55-F1
#
_entry.id   AF-A0A427BG55-F1
#
_cell.length_a   1.000
_cell.length_b   1.000
_cell.length_c   1.000
_cell.angle_alpha   90.00
_cell.angle_beta   90.00
_cell.angle_gamma   90.00
#
_symmetry.space_group_name_H-M   'P 1'
#
loop_
_entity.id
_entity.type
_entity.pdbx_description
1 polymer ?
#
loop_
_entity_poly.entity_id
_entity_poly.type
_entity_poly.pdbx_seq_one_letter_code
_entity_poly.pdbx_strand_id
1 'polypeptide(L)'
;MRKISAFEVQKLIDFTRQHYVEYYDLQLELADHLACGIEEQWETNETITFEDALQNEFKKFGIFGFSEIVDKRRFALQKKYNNLIWKVMKSHLLTFQYFIFVMSGILLFNLIAFKYSKIAILSTIVLFFGLFIYRYIRLQKKYRQKLSVKNRKLILQELIFKNLYIISFAFSLFNLSLQVLIHLDNNQIILNIVFSIIFSFIFLLFYVTCYFLPNKEEEILNEFYPEYQLIK
;
A
#
# COMPACT_ATOMS: atom_id res chain seq x y z
N MET A 1 -28.51 13.30 29.45
CA MET A 1 -28.09 12.71 28.16
C MET A 1 -27.44 11.37 28.44
N ARG A 2 -28.06 10.29 27.94
CA ARG A 2 -27.52 8.94 28.01
C ARG A 2 -26.30 8.87 27.09
N LYS A 3 -25.19 8.31 27.57
CA LYS A 3 -23.95 8.17 26.81
C LYS A 3 -23.62 6.71 26.60
N ILE A 4 -22.94 6.42 25.50
CA ILE A 4 -22.46 5.08 25.18
C ILE A 4 -21.44 4.63 26.23
N SER A 5 -21.68 3.46 26.81
CA SER A 5 -20.76 2.80 27.72
C SER A 5 -19.61 2.11 26.96
N ALA A 6 -18.49 1.86 27.63
CA ALA A 6 -17.36 1.14 27.02
C ALA A 6 -17.74 -0.26 26.48
N PHE A 7 -18.72 -0.92 27.10
CA PHE A 7 -19.24 -2.19 26.62
C PHE A 7 -20.05 -2.06 25.32
N GLU A 8 -20.85 -1.00 25.20
CA GLU A 8 -21.60 -0.70 23.98
C GLU A 8 -20.66 -0.28 22.84
N VAL A 9 -19.56 0.44 23.12
CA VAL A 9 -18.51 0.70 22.11
C VAL A 9 -17.93 -0.60 21.55
N GLN A 10 -17.64 -1.58 22.41
CA GLN A 10 -17.14 -2.87 21.95
C GLN A 10 -18.17 -3.60 21.07
N LYS A 11 -19.46 -3.54 21.43
CA LYS A 11 -20.54 -4.06 20.58
C LYS A 11 -20.58 -3.37 19.21
N LEU A 12 -20.37 -2.07 19.14
CA LEU A 12 -20.33 -1.32 17.87
C LEU A 12 -19.13 -1.74 17.02
N ILE A 13 -17.95 -1.91 17.62
CA ILE A 13 -16.77 -2.43 16.93
C ILE A 13 -17.05 -3.84 16.38
N ASP A 14 -17.62 -4.73 17.19
CA ASP A 14 -17.95 -6.09 16.75
C ASP A 14 -19.01 -6.09 15.64
N PHE A 15 -19.99 -5.18 15.72
CA PHE A 15 -20.99 -4.95 14.68
C PHE A 15 -20.33 -4.53 13.36
N THR A 16 -19.44 -3.53 13.35
CA THR A 16 -18.73 -3.12 12.12
C THR A 16 -17.95 -4.28 11.51
N ARG A 17 -17.33 -5.13 12.33
CA ARG A 17 -16.62 -6.33 11.88
C ARG A 17 -17.55 -7.38 11.26
N GLN A 18 -18.73 -7.60 11.83
CA GLN A 18 -19.76 -8.48 11.26
C GLN A 18 -20.28 -7.97 9.92
N HIS A 19 -20.28 -6.65 9.72
CA HIS A 19 -20.63 -5.98 8.47
C HIS A 19 -19.42 -5.75 7.53
N TYR A 20 -18.47 -6.70 7.54
CA TYR A 20 -17.35 -6.80 6.59
C TYR A 20 -16.33 -5.64 6.63
N VAL A 21 -16.26 -4.88 7.73
CA VAL A 21 -15.19 -3.91 7.94
C VAL A 21 -13.98 -4.64 8.52
N GLU A 22 -12.98 -4.91 7.69
CA GLU A 22 -11.78 -5.67 8.11
C GLU A 22 -10.71 -4.82 8.83
N TYR A 23 -10.74 -3.50 8.62
CA TYR A 23 -9.68 -2.61 9.06
C TYR A 23 -10.01 -1.98 10.39
N TYR A 24 -9.14 -2.16 11.39
CA TYR A 24 -9.37 -1.70 12.75
C TYR A 24 -9.51 -0.18 12.85
N ASP A 25 -8.75 0.57 12.04
CA ASP A 25 -8.85 2.02 12.01
C ASP A 25 -10.23 2.51 11.55
N LEU A 26 -10.81 1.81 10.58
CA LEU A 26 -12.14 2.11 10.08
C LEU A 26 -13.24 1.58 11.00
N GLN A 27 -13.01 0.46 11.69
CA GLN A 27 -13.94 -0.04 12.71
C GLN A 27 -14.12 0.99 13.83
N LEU A 28 -13.03 1.63 14.28
CA LEU A 28 -13.11 2.69 15.29
C LEU A 28 -13.85 3.92 14.76
N GLU A 29 -13.52 4.40 13.56
CA GLU A 29 -14.18 5.57 12.93
C GLU A 29 -15.68 5.33 12.73
N LEU A 30 -16.07 4.14 12.28
CA LEU A 30 -17.47 3.77 12.10
C LEU A 30 -18.19 3.52 13.43
N ALA A 31 -17.54 2.91 14.41
CA ALA A 31 -18.12 2.72 15.74
C ALA A 31 -18.38 4.07 16.43
N ASP A 32 -17.49 5.04 16.28
CA ASP A 32 -17.68 6.40 16.79
C ASP A 32 -18.86 7.10 16.09
N HIS A 33 -18.96 7.00 14.76
CA HIS A 33 -20.11 7.52 14.02
C HIS A 33 -21.43 6.89 14.47
N LEU A 34 -21.46 5.56 14.63
CA LEU A 34 -22.65 4.86 15.12
C LEU A 34 -22.99 5.30 16.55
N ALA A 35 -21.98 5.52 17.39
CA ALA A 35 -22.17 5.96 18.75
C ALA A 35 -22.84 7.34 18.82
N CYS A 36 -22.31 8.32 18.07
CA CYS A 36 -22.90 9.64 17.97
C CYS A 36 -24.35 9.58 17.45
N GLY A 37 -24.61 8.79 16.41
CA GLY A 37 -25.96 8.66 15.85
C GLY A 37 -26.97 8.02 16.82
N ILE A 38 -26.53 7.09 17.68
CA ILE A 38 -27.37 6.51 18.74
C ILE A 38 -27.63 7.54 19.85
N GLU A 39 -26.62 8.31 20.25
CA GLU A 39 -26.79 9.36 21.26
C GLU A 39 -27.78 10.44 20.80
N GLU A 40 -27.71 10.87 19.54
CA GLU A 40 -28.69 11.77 18.92
C GLU A 40 -30.12 11.17 18.91
N GLN A 41 -30.24 9.87 18.65
CA GLN A 41 -31.53 9.18 18.73
C GLN A 41 -32.07 9.13 20.17
N TRP A 42 -31.21 8.99 21.18
CA TRP A 42 -31.63 9.04 22.58
C TRP A 42 -32.05 10.44 23.04
N GLU A 43 -31.47 11.50 22.48
CA GLU A 43 -31.91 12.87 22.75
C GLU A 43 -33.31 13.14 22.19
N THR A 44 -33.65 12.53 21.06
CA THR A 44 -34.96 12.70 20.43
C THR A 44 -36.03 11.73 20.95
N ASN A 45 -35.62 10.52 21.37
CA ASN A 45 -36.50 9.53 21.95
C ASN A 45 -35.78 8.70 23.02
N GLU A 46 -35.98 9.04 24.29
CA GLU A 46 -35.31 8.39 25.42
C GLU A 46 -35.72 6.91 25.63
N THR A 47 -36.81 6.45 25.00
CA THR A 47 -37.35 5.09 25.18
C THR A 47 -36.80 4.05 24.20
N ILE A 48 -36.08 4.48 23.15
CA ILE A 48 -35.55 3.55 22.15
C ILE A 48 -34.44 2.68 22.74
N THR A 49 -34.47 1.39 22.40
CA THR A 49 -33.43 0.45 22.82
C THR A 49 -32.13 0.69 22.05
N PHE A 50 -31.01 0.24 22.60
CA PHE A 50 -29.71 0.35 21.92
C PHE A 50 -29.71 -0.40 20.59
N GLU A 51 -30.25 -1.62 20.57
CA GLU A 51 -30.32 -2.47 19.38
C GLU A 51 -31.17 -1.83 18.27
N ASP A 52 -32.32 -1.25 18.62
CA ASP A 52 -33.19 -0.56 17.65
C ASP A 52 -32.52 0.71 17.11
N ALA A 53 -31.88 1.50 17.99
CA ALA A 53 -31.16 2.71 17.59
C ALA A 53 -29.98 2.39 16.67
N LEU A 54 -29.23 1.33 16.96
CA LEU A 54 -28.14 0.83 16.11
C LEU A 54 -28.65 0.41 14.74
N GLN A 55 -29.74 -0.34 14.67
CA GLN A 55 -30.32 -0.76 13.38
C GLN A 55 -30.86 0.42 12.58
N ASN A 56 -31.47 1.40 13.24
CA ASN A 56 -31.92 2.62 12.59
C ASN A 56 -30.76 3.44 12.04
N GLU A 57 -29.67 3.56 12.80
CA GLU A 57 -28.46 4.25 12.34
C GLU A 57 -27.81 3.51 11.18
N PHE A 58 -27.70 2.18 11.28
CA PHE A 58 -27.14 1.33 10.23
C PHE A 58 -27.94 1.41 8.92
N LYS A 59 -29.27 1.49 8.99
CA LYS A 59 -30.12 1.66 7.79
C LYS A 59 -29.82 2.94 7.00
N LYS A 60 -29.29 4.00 7.64
CA LYS A 60 -28.89 5.23 6.94
C LYS A 60 -27.76 5.01 5.93
N PHE A 61 -26.95 3.95 6.11
CA PHE A 61 -25.88 3.57 5.18
C PHE A 61 -26.39 2.86 3.91
N GLY A 62 -27.69 2.53 3.85
CA GLY A 62 -28.32 1.95 2.67
C GLY A 62 -27.95 0.48 2.42
N ILE A 63 -28.27 -0.01 1.22
CA ILE A 63 -28.19 -1.44 0.85
C ILE A 63 -26.76 -1.96 0.87
N PHE A 64 -25.79 -1.09 0.56
CA PHE A 64 -24.36 -1.43 0.53
C PHE A 64 -23.69 -1.36 1.91
N GLY A 65 -24.40 -0.91 2.94
CA GLY A 65 -23.88 -0.77 4.30
C GLY A 65 -22.56 0.03 4.33
N PHE A 66 -21.54 -0.52 4.97
CA PHE A 66 -20.25 0.16 5.10
C PHE A 66 -19.36 0.11 3.86
N SER A 67 -19.67 -0.69 2.84
CA SER A 67 -18.75 -0.95 1.72
C SER A 67 -18.33 0.33 1.01
N GLU A 68 -19.27 1.24 0.73
CA GLU A 68 -18.95 2.48 0.02
C GLU A 68 -17.99 3.37 0.81
N ILE A 69 -18.14 3.41 2.13
CA ILE A 69 -17.29 4.24 3.01
C ILE A 69 -15.90 3.61 3.10
N VAL A 70 -15.84 2.29 3.25
CA VAL A 70 -14.59 1.53 3.23
C VAL A 70 -13.82 1.80 1.94
N ASP A 71 -14.49 1.72 0.79
CA ASP A 71 -13.86 1.93 -0.51
C ASP A 71 -13.41 3.38 -0.71
N LYS A 72 -14.25 4.36 -0.33
CA LYS A 72 -13.89 5.79 -0.36
C LYS A 72 -12.65 6.07 0.50
N ARG A 73 -12.61 5.55 1.73
CA ARG A 73 -11.47 5.73 2.65
C ARG A 73 -10.22 5.08 2.07
N ARG A 74 -10.32 3.84 1.59
CA ARG A 74 -9.22 3.11 0.96
C ARG A 74 -8.67 3.86 -0.25
N PHE A 75 -9.53 4.37 -1.12
CA PHE A 75 -9.13 5.14 -2.29
C PHE A 75 -8.43 6.44 -1.92
N ALA A 76 -8.96 7.18 -0.94
CA ALA A 76 -8.33 8.41 -0.46
C ALA A 76 -6.94 8.14 0.14
N LEU A 77 -6.79 7.09 0.96
CA LEU A 77 -5.51 6.69 1.53
C LEU A 77 -4.54 6.19 0.44
N GLN A 78 -5.03 5.42 -0.54
CA GLN A 78 -4.24 4.98 -1.69
C GLN A 78 -3.67 6.19 -2.45
N LYS A 79 -4.49 7.22 -2.71
CA LYS A 79 -4.05 8.44 -3.39
C LYS A 79 -2.96 9.17 -2.60
N LYS A 80 -3.14 9.33 -1.29
CA LYS A 80 -2.11 9.95 -0.42
C LYS A 80 -0.82 9.12 -0.41
N TYR A 81 -0.93 7.80 -0.32
CA TYR A 81 0.21 6.89 -0.36
C TYR A 81 0.96 6.94 -1.71
N ASN A 82 0.25 7.02 -2.83
CA ASN A 82 0.86 7.16 -4.15
C ASN A 82 1.63 8.47 -4.26
N ASN A 83 1.05 9.56 -3.76
CA ASN A 83 1.73 10.86 -3.71
C ASN A 83 3.01 10.80 -2.86
N LEU A 84 2.98 10.06 -1.74
CA LEU A 84 4.15 9.84 -0.91
C LEU A 84 5.25 9.07 -1.65
N ILE A 85 4.90 7.98 -2.36
CA ILE A 85 5.86 7.26 -3.22
C ILE A 85 6.48 8.22 -4.24
N TRP A 86 5.68 9.01 -4.94
CA TRP A 86 6.17 9.97 -5.93
C TRP A 86 7.09 11.03 -5.32
N LYS A 87 6.75 11.54 -4.13
CA LYS A 87 7.57 12.52 -3.41
C LYS A 87 8.93 11.93 -3.04
N VAL A 88 8.93 10.71 -2.49
CA VAL A 88 10.16 9.98 -2.11
C VAL A 88 11.01 9.65 -3.35
N MET A 89 10.39 9.19 -4.44
CA MET A 89 11.11 8.93 -5.70
C MET A 89 11.77 10.21 -6.24
N LYS A 90 11.05 11.35 -6.27
CA LYS A 90 11.59 12.64 -6.71
C LYS A 90 12.75 13.09 -5.82
N SER A 91 12.62 12.99 -4.50
CA SER A 91 13.71 13.36 -3.59
C SER A 91 14.94 12.49 -3.79
N HIS A 92 14.77 11.17 -4.00
CA HIS A 92 15.92 10.30 -4.27
C HIS A 92 16.56 10.55 -5.63
N LEU A 93 15.80 10.91 -6.66
CA LEU A 93 16.34 11.29 -7.96
C LEU A 93 17.17 12.58 -7.89
N LEU A 94 16.76 13.54 -7.05
CA LEU A 94 17.44 14.83 -6.90
C LEU A 94 18.70 14.74 -6.02
N THR A 95 18.70 13.88 -5.01
CA THR A 95 19.74 13.90 -3.94
C THR A 95 20.82 12.82 -4.10
N PHE A 96 20.57 11.71 -4.80
CA PHE A 96 21.41 10.51 -4.67
C PHE A 96 22.41 10.32 -5.84
N GLN A 97 23.61 10.89 -5.70
CA GLN A 97 24.75 10.68 -6.63
C GLN A 97 25.09 9.18 -6.82
N TYR A 98 24.96 8.37 -5.75
CA TYR A 98 25.18 6.93 -5.80
C TYR A 98 24.11 6.17 -6.61
N PHE A 99 22.88 6.68 -6.67
CA PHE A 99 21.81 6.05 -7.45
C PHE A 99 22.07 6.24 -8.94
N ILE A 100 22.44 7.46 -9.34
CA ILE A 100 22.89 7.76 -10.70
C ILE A 100 24.11 6.91 -11.06
N PHE A 101 25.05 6.70 -10.12
CA PHE A 101 26.22 5.85 -10.32
C PHE A 101 25.86 4.38 -10.54
N VAL A 102 25.04 3.78 -9.67
CA VAL A 102 24.56 2.40 -9.83
C VAL A 102 23.75 2.26 -11.12
N MET A 103 22.93 3.25 -11.44
CA MET A 103 22.17 3.24 -12.67
C MET A 103 23.05 3.32 -13.90
N SER A 104 24.05 4.19 -13.89
CA SER A 104 25.04 4.31 -14.94
C SER A 104 25.87 3.02 -15.09
N GLY A 105 26.18 2.33 -13.98
CA GLY A 105 26.87 1.05 -14.00
C GLY A 105 26.04 -0.07 -14.62
N ILE A 106 24.74 -0.14 -14.30
CA ILE A 106 23.80 -1.09 -14.92
C ILE A 106 23.59 -0.75 -16.40
N LEU A 107 23.55 0.54 -16.75
CA LEU A 107 23.51 1.02 -18.13
C LEU A 107 24.72 0.57 -18.93
N LEU A 108 25.91 0.84 -18.43
CA LEU A 108 27.17 0.49 -19.05
C LEU A 108 27.31 -1.03 -19.17
N PHE A 109 26.95 -1.79 -18.14
CA PHE A 109 26.94 -3.25 -18.19
C PHE A 109 26.00 -3.79 -19.27
N ASN A 110 24.77 -3.28 -19.36
CA ASN A 110 23.82 -3.71 -20.41
C ASN A 110 24.34 -3.35 -21.81
N LEU A 111 24.86 -2.13 -22.01
CA LEU A 111 25.43 -1.70 -23.29
C LEU A 111 26.60 -2.60 -23.73
N ILE A 112 27.45 -3.01 -22.79
CA ILE A 112 28.56 -3.93 -23.05
C ILE A 112 28.01 -5.35 -23.31
N ALA A 113 27.16 -5.88 -22.44
CA ALA A 113 26.63 -7.24 -22.55
C ALA A 113 25.80 -7.48 -23.82
N PHE A 114 25.11 -6.45 -24.33
CA PHE A 114 24.38 -6.50 -25.60
C PHE A 114 25.27 -6.81 -26.80
N LYS A 115 26.50 -6.31 -26.77
CA LYS A 115 27.48 -6.51 -27.84
C LYS A 115 28.08 -7.92 -27.82
N TYR A 116 28.15 -8.57 -26.66
CA TYR A 116 28.92 -9.80 -26.47
C TYR A 116 28.07 -11.06 -26.20
N SER A 117 26.89 -10.97 -25.57
CA SER A 117 26.09 -12.16 -25.21
C SER A 117 24.68 -11.82 -24.71
N LYS A 118 23.63 -12.17 -25.48
CA LYS A 118 22.22 -12.11 -25.04
C LYS A 118 21.96 -12.96 -23.77
N ILE A 119 22.75 -14.02 -23.56
CA ILE A 119 22.65 -14.93 -22.41
C ILE A 119 23.07 -14.24 -21.10
N ALA A 120 24.09 -13.36 -21.15
CA ALA A 120 24.56 -12.62 -19.97
C ALA A 120 23.52 -11.58 -19.48
N ILE A 121 22.76 -11.00 -20.41
CA ILE A 121 21.67 -10.07 -20.07
C ILE A 121 20.53 -10.84 -19.39
N LEU A 122 20.13 -11.97 -19.96
CA LEU A 122 19.07 -12.82 -19.40
C LEU A 122 19.43 -13.30 -17.99
N SER A 123 20.67 -13.75 -17.75
CA SER A 123 21.09 -14.22 -16.42
C SER A 123 21.05 -13.10 -15.36
N THR A 124 21.48 -11.90 -15.71
CA THR A 124 21.45 -10.72 -14.81
C THR A 124 20.03 -10.34 -14.44
N ILE A 125 19.14 -10.36 -15.42
CA ILE A 125 17.71 -10.10 -15.25
C ILE A 125 17.08 -11.15 -14.31
N VAL A 126 17.30 -12.44 -14.59
CA VAL A 126 16.76 -13.53 -13.76
C VAL A 126 17.25 -13.42 -12.32
N LEU A 127 18.54 -13.10 -12.11
CA LEU A 127 19.11 -12.90 -10.78
C LEU A 127 18.45 -11.71 -10.06
N PHE A 128 18.27 -10.58 -10.74
CA PHE A 128 17.60 -9.40 -10.18
C PHE A 128 16.17 -9.71 -9.73
N PHE A 129 15.37 -10.34 -10.61
CA PHE A 129 14.00 -10.74 -10.26
C PHE A 129 13.94 -11.81 -9.17
N GLY A 130 14.89 -12.74 -9.15
CA GLY A 130 15.01 -13.72 -8.07
C GLY A 130 15.22 -13.07 -6.71
N LEU A 131 16.16 -12.11 -6.62
CA LEU A 131 16.39 -11.32 -5.40
C LEU A 131 15.16 -10.48 -5.02
N PHE A 132 14.48 -9.91 -6.01
CA PHE A 132 13.27 -9.15 -5.81
C PHE A 132 12.13 -10.00 -5.22
N ILE A 133 11.83 -11.15 -5.84
CA ILE A 133 10.81 -12.11 -5.36
C ILE A 133 11.17 -12.59 -3.95
N TYR A 134 12.43 -12.94 -3.70
CA TYR A 134 12.90 -13.33 -2.37
C TYR A 134 12.64 -12.24 -1.32
N ARG A 135 12.99 -10.98 -1.63
CA ARG A 135 12.75 -9.85 -0.73
C ARG A 135 11.26 -9.61 -0.50
N TYR A 136 10.46 -9.69 -1.55
CA TYR A 136 9.01 -9.57 -1.47
C TYR A 136 8.39 -10.64 -0.56
N ILE A 137 8.76 -11.91 -0.71
CA ILE A 137 8.29 -13.01 0.16
C ILE A 137 8.70 -12.75 1.62
N ARG A 138 9.92 -12.26 1.86
CA ARG A 138 10.38 -11.93 3.22
C ARG A 138 9.57 -10.78 3.84
N LEU A 139 9.22 -9.75 3.07
CA LEU A 139 8.35 -8.66 3.51
C LEU A 139 6.94 -9.16 3.83
N GLN A 140 6.37 -10.01 2.98
CA GLN A 140 5.07 -10.63 3.22
C GLN A 140 5.07 -11.46 4.50
N LYS A 141 6.15 -12.22 4.76
CA LYS A 141 6.30 -12.97 6.01
C LYS A 141 6.36 -12.03 7.23
N LYS A 142 7.15 -10.95 7.15
CA LYS A 142 7.23 -9.92 8.20
C LYS A 142 5.86 -9.28 8.49
N TYR A 143 5.09 -8.99 7.45
CA TYR A 143 3.74 -8.45 7.57
C TYR A 143 2.77 -9.42 8.28
N ARG A 144 2.77 -10.70 7.87
CA ARG A 144 1.93 -11.73 8.52
C ARG A 144 2.27 -11.91 9.99
N GLN A 145 3.57 -11.86 10.35
CA GLN A 145 4.00 -11.91 11.75
C GLN A 145 3.53 -10.69 12.55
N LYS A 146 3.54 -9.49 11.97
CA LYS A 146 3.01 -8.28 12.62
C LYS A 146 1.50 -8.38 12.86
N LEU A 147 0.76 -8.90 11.88
CA LEU A 147 -0.68 -9.13 12.00
C LEU A 147 -1.01 -10.14 13.09
N SER A 148 -0.27 -11.25 13.20
CA SER A 148 -0.54 -12.27 14.22
C SER A 148 -0.30 -11.78 15.64
N VAL A 149 0.64 -10.83 15.83
CA VAL A 149 0.94 -10.27 17.16
C VAL A 149 -0.03 -9.16 17.56
N LYS A 150 -0.34 -8.23 16.64
CA LYS A 150 -1.19 -7.07 16.97
C LYS A 150 -2.69 -7.34 16.79
N ASN A 151 -3.07 -8.38 16.05
CA ASN A 151 -4.46 -8.72 15.67
C ASN A 151 -5.31 -7.55 15.16
N ARG A 152 -4.65 -6.51 14.63
CA ARG A 152 -5.25 -5.28 14.11
C ARG A 152 -4.71 -5.07 12.71
N LYS A 153 -5.62 -4.99 11.74
CA LYS A 153 -5.29 -4.74 10.34
C LYS A 153 -5.49 -3.25 10.06
N LEU A 154 -4.43 -2.54 9.68
CA LEU A 154 -4.49 -1.13 9.29
C LEU A 154 -4.37 -1.00 7.76
N ILE A 155 -5.17 -0.11 7.16
CA ILE A 155 -5.18 0.10 5.71
C ILE A 155 -3.77 0.45 5.21
N LEU A 156 -3.11 1.44 5.81
CA LEU A 156 -1.80 1.91 5.33
C LEU A 156 -0.70 0.86 5.50
N GLN A 157 -0.73 0.05 6.55
CA GLN A 157 0.20 -1.07 6.68
C GLN A 157 0.00 -2.08 5.55
N GLU A 158 -1.25 -2.39 5.20
CA GLU A 158 -1.51 -3.24 4.04
C GLU A 158 -1.01 -2.60 2.74
N LEU A 159 -1.17 -1.29 2.55
CA LEU A 159 -0.64 -0.58 1.38
C LEU A 159 0.89 -0.60 1.29
N ILE A 160 1.59 -0.52 2.42
CA ILE A 160 3.06 -0.58 2.49
C ILE A 160 3.56 -1.99 2.13
N PHE A 161 2.94 -3.04 2.69
CA PHE A 161 3.45 -4.41 2.56
C PHE A 161 2.86 -5.20 1.38
N LYS A 162 1.60 -4.96 1.00
CA LYS A 162 0.89 -5.65 -0.08
C LYS A 162 0.64 -4.75 -1.27
N ASN A 163 1.66 -4.01 -1.69
CA ASN A 163 1.57 -3.12 -2.83
C ASN A 163 1.60 -3.86 -4.19
N LEU A 164 0.72 -4.84 -4.36
CA LEU A 164 0.69 -5.76 -5.49
C LEU A 164 0.51 -5.04 -6.83
N TYR A 165 -0.27 -3.95 -6.87
CA TYR A 165 -0.52 -3.25 -8.13
C TYR A 165 0.75 -2.56 -8.66
N ILE A 166 1.60 -2.00 -7.79
CA ILE A 166 2.88 -1.41 -8.22
C ILE A 166 3.83 -2.50 -8.71
N ILE A 167 3.81 -3.67 -8.08
CA ILE A 167 4.63 -4.81 -8.49
C ILE A 167 4.16 -5.34 -9.84
N SER A 168 2.85 -5.50 -10.04
CA SER A 168 2.27 -5.89 -11.33
C SER A 168 2.56 -4.86 -12.41
N PHE A 169 2.50 -3.57 -12.09
CA PHE A 169 2.86 -2.49 -13.02
C PHE A 169 4.35 -2.55 -13.41
N ALA A 170 5.25 -2.71 -12.44
CA ALA A 170 6.67 -2.87 -12.68
C ALA A 170 7.00 -4.12 -13.51
N PHE A 171 6.30 -5.24 -13.25
CA PHE A 171 6.43 -6.48 -14.01
C PHE A 171 5.91 -6.33 -15.45
N SER A 172 4.81 -5.60 -15.66
CA SER A 172 4.26 -5.31 -16.98
C SER A 172 5.23 -4.44 -17.81
N LEU A 173 5.77 -3.37 -17.22
CA LEU A 173 6.80 -2.54 -17.86
C LEU A 173 8.05 -3.35 -18.20
N PHE A 174 8.44 -4.26 -17.31
CA PHE A 174 9.55 -5.15 -17.56
C PHE A 174 9.28 -6.14 -18.71
N ASN A 175 8.09 -6.74 -18.77
CA ASN A 175 7.73 -7.65 -19.87
C ASN A 175 7.76 -6.92 -21.22
N LEU A 176 7.22 -5.70 -21.27
CA LEU A 176 7.32 -4.84 -22.45
C LEU A 176 8.78 -4.59 -22.83
N SER A 177 9.64 -4.31 -21.84
CA SER A 177 11.07 -4.10 -22.06
C SER A 177 11.80 -5.35 -22.60
N LEU A 178 11.39 -6.57 -22.21
CA LEU A 178 11.89 -7.82 -22.77
C LEU A 178 11.39 -8.10 -24.18
N GLN A 179 10.13 -7.78 -24.48
CA GLN A 179 9.58 -8.00 -25.82
C GLN A 179 10.30 -7.14 -26.86
N VAL A 180 10.56 -5.87 -26.51
CA VAL A 180 11.41 -4.94 -27.27
C VAL A 180 12.81 -5.53 -27.48
N LEU A 181 13.36 -6.19 -26.47
CA LEU A 181 14.68 -6.85 -26.51
C LEU A 181 14.77 -8.01 -27.50
N ILE A 182 13.71 -8.82 -27.58
CA ILE A 182 13.70 -10.09 -28.30
C ILE A 182 13.33 -9.89 -29.77
N HIS A 183 12.41 -8.96 -30.07
CA HIS A 183 11.80 -8.81 -31.40
C HIS A 183 12.39 -7.69 -32.24
N LEU A 184 13.18 -6.78 -31.67
CA LEU A 184 13.82 -5.70 -32.43
C LEU A 184 15.27 -6.08 -32.72
N ASP A 185 15.54 -6.43 -33.98
CA ASP A 185 16.89 -6.77 -34.44
C ASP A 185 17.79 -5.53 -34.52
N ASN A 186 19.02 -5.74 -34.05
CA ASN A 186 20.26 -4.98 -34.23
C ASN A 186 20.25 -3.44 -34.21
N ASN A 187 20.99 -2.90 -33.23
CA ASN A 187 21.71 -1.61 -33.28
C ASN A 187 20.92 -0.29 -33.24
N GLN A 188 19.70 -0.25 -32.73
CA GLN A 188 19.15 1.03 -32.29
C GLN A 188 19.64 1.36 -30.88
N ILE A 189 20.78 2.07 -30.80
CA ILE A 189 21.34 2.63 -29.56
C ILE A 189 20.25 3.35 -28.75
N ILE A 190 19.31 4.00 -29.44
CA ILE A 190 18.14 4.66 -28.85
C ILE A 190 17.27 3.69 -28.05
N LEU A 191 16.96 2.49 -28.57
CA LEU A 191 16.17 1.49 -27.85
C LEU A 191 16.89 0.98 -26.61
N ASN A 192 18.20 0.81 -26.67
CA ASN A 192 19.01 0.39 -25.52
C ASN A 192 19.04 1.45 -24.41
N ILE A 193 19.09 2.73 -24.79
CA ILE A 193 18.99 3.86 -23.87
C ILE A 193 17.59 3.90 -23.24
N VAL A 194 16.53 3.74 -24.03
CA VAL A 194 15.15 3.70 -23.53
C VAL A 194 14.93 2.54 -22.55
N PHE A 195 15.37 1.33 -22.92
CA PHE A 195 15.32 0.14 -22.06
C PHE A 195 16.01 0.38 -20.73
N SER A 196 17.21 0.94 -20.80
CA SER A 196 18.02 1.27 -19.63
C SER A 196 17.34 2.26 -18.69
N ILE A 197 16.73 3.32 -19.22
CA ILE A 197 15.99 4.31 -18.43
C ILE A 197 14.78 3.65 -17.74
N ILE A 198 14.02 2.83 -18.46
CA ILE A 198 12.85 2.12 -17.91
C ILE A 198 13.30 1.16 -16.80
N PHE A 199 14.35 0.38 -17.03
CA PHE A 199 14.88 -0.55 -16.04
C PHE A 199 15.38 0.19 -14.79
N SER A 200 16.01 1.35 -14.98
CA SER A 200 16.44 2.23 -13.88
C SER A 200 15.27 2.71 -13.02
N PHE A 201 14.22 3.14 -13.69
CA PHE A 201 13.02 3.61 -13.03
C PHE A 201 12.33 2.48 -12.24
N ILE A 202 12.23 1.29 -12.82
CA ILE A 202 11.69 0.09 -12.17
C ILE A 202 12.52 -0.27 -10.93
N PHE A 203 13.85 -0.24 -11.04
CA PHE A 203 14.74 -0.50 -9.91
C PHE A 203 14.54 0.50 -8.78
N LEU A 204 14.44 1.80 -9.08
CA LEU A 204 14.16 2.84 -8.07
C LEU A 204 12.83 2.57 -7.36
N LEU A 205 11.79 2.29 -8.14
CA LEU A 205 10.45 2.05 -7.64
C LEU A 205 10.42 0.80 -6.74
N PHE A 206 11.16 -0.25 -7.07
CA PHE A 206 11.34 -1.41 -6.19
C PHE A 206 12.12 -1.09 -4.92
N TYR A 207 13.21 -0.30 -5.02
CA TYR A 207 13.94 0.14 -3.83
C TYR A 207 13.05 0.93 -2.88
N VAL A 208 12.28 1.89 -3.41
CA VAL A 208 11.38 2.70 -2.59
C VAL A 208 10.29 1.84 -1.94
N THR A 209 9.61 1.00 -2.72
CA THR A 209 8.45 0.24 -2.22
C THR A 209 8.80 -0.97 -1.36
N CYS A 210 9.87 -1.69 -1.67
CA CYS A 210 10.23 -2.91 -0.94
C CYS A 210 11.31 -2.71 0.13
N TYR A 211 12.08 -1.62 0.08
CA TYR A 211 13.13 -1.38 1.07
C TYR A 211 12.87 -0.11 1.88
N PHE A 212 12.75 1.05 1.23
CA PHE A 212 12.67 2.34 1.94
C PHE A 212 11.38 2.49 2.77
N LEU A 213 10.22 2.30 2.16
CA LEU A 213 8.91 2.49 2.83
C LEU A 213 8.68 1.48 3.95
N PRO A 214 8.94 0.16 3.78
CA PRO A 214 8.75 -0.80 4.88
C PRO A 214 9.72 -0.60 6.05
N ASN A 215 10.87 0.05 5.82
CA ASN A 215 11.82 0.39 6.89
C ASN A 215 11.39 1.66 7.66
N LYS A 216 10.72 2.61 7.00
CA LYS A 216 10.17 3.83 7.60
C LYS A 216 8.68 3.73 7.97
N GLU A 217 8.16 2.52 8.06
CA GLU A 217 6.74 2.27 8.32
C GLU A 217 6.22 3.03 9.54
N GLU A 218 6.95 3.03 10.66
CA GLU A 218 6.49 3.70 11.88
C GLU A 218 6.45 5.23 11.72
N GLU A 219 7.44 5.83 11.05
CA GLU A 219 7.43 7.27 10.74
C GLU A 219 6.22 7.62 9.86
N ILE A 220 5.96 6.82 8.83
CA ILE A 220 4.85 7.02 7.90
C ILE A 220 3.50 6.81 8.59
N LEU A 221 3.37 5.80 9.45
CA LEU A 221 2.16 5.61 10.24
C LEU A 221 1.92 6.79 11.18
N ASN A 222 2.96 7.29 11.83
CA ASN A 222 2.85 8.45 12.71
C ASN A 222 2.44 9.72 11.98
N GLU A 223 2.91 9.93 10.75
CA GLU A 223 2.53 11.09 9.92
C GLU A 223 1.07 11.00 9.46
N PHE A 224 0.58 9.81 9.11
CA PHE A 224 -0.76 9.62 8.55
C PHE A 224 -1.85 9.36 9.61
N TYR A 225 -1.45 8.90 10.79
CA TYR A 225 -2.31 8.52 11.90
C TYR A 225 -1.76 9.08 13.23
N PRO A 226 -1.67 10.41 13.39
CA PRO A 226 -1.17 11.00 14.63
C PRO A 226 -2.00 10.58 15.85
N GLU A 227 -3.30 10.37 15.67
CA GLU A 227 -4.27 9.96 16.69
C GLU A 227 -3.94 8.59 17.33
N TYR A 228 -3.26 7.71 16.59
CA TYR A 228 -2.90 6.37 17.07
C TYR A 228 -1.61 6.37 17.93
N GLN A 229 -0.94 7.51 18.08
CA GLN A 229 0.18 7.66 19.00
C GLN A 229 -0.26 7.58 20.47
N LEU A 230 -1.52 7.92 20.75
CA LEU A 230 -2.07 7.99 22.11
C LEU A 230 -2.44 6.61 22.69
N ILE A 231 -2.33 5.53 21.90
CA ILE A 231 -2.72 4.15 22.28
C ILE A 231 -1.50 3.20 22.23
N LYS A 232 -0.28 3.73 22.24
CA LYS A 232 0.95 2.92 22.35
C LYS A 232 1.23 2.53 23.80
#